data_AF-A0A3B9H161-F1
#
_entry.id   AF-A0A3B9H161-F1
#
_cell.length_a   1.000
_cell.length_b   1.000
_cell.length_c   1.000
_cell.angle_alpha   90.00
_cell.angle_beta   90.00
_cell.angle_gamma   90.00
#
_symmetry.space_group_name_H-M   'P 1'
#
loop_
_entity.id
_entity.type
_entity.pdbx_description
1 polymer ?
#
loop_
_entity_poly.entity_id
_entity_poly.type
_entity_poly.pdbx_seq_one_letter_code
_entity_poly.pdbx_strand_id
1 'polypeptide(L)'
;MPVINPSRFRKVLVRNPDQEPPAIFDAAWYLEMYPDIVGTDPSAHFNSVGWAEGRKPHPLFDTDWYLATYPDVDASGRNPLAHYLELGWREGRSPHPLFDTPWYLDTNPDVREAGIDPLMHYVTTGWDEGRDPHPLFDSAWYTRTYKDASGKVPLIHYVEVGAGQLRRPNAIFDAAWYAGENPDAAEDPLTHYVTQGRARHLSPSPLFDVAYYLEQNQDIAASNICPLVHYMQRGYAEMRNPHPLFDTEWYKSHNLELSATRETPLAHYLRMGAKASRSPSPYFDSEWYLRANPSVARAGANPLVHYIVYGENENRDPSPHFSARYYRRQVKEKLPGTLLAHYLQVGRAAGLRARPERKHPTPLKLPVNEAVRSTADSQPGRICVVAHMFYPDMGGEIAGWLNNIPFPFDLLVSTDTEEKRLELEQTLAGIRSLNRLDVRVVENRGRDIAPLLITFGSRILDYDFCLHIHSKKSPHSSETAGWFDFLMTHLLHSGQYVRSLLNEFVRDGRLGAFYPPPFPPIERHMHRAGTFNTARTLMQRIGLQLDDDEGFGSEFPAGSMFWFRPRALEPLLRSDLSYQDFPLEAG
;
A
#
# COMPACT_ATOMS: atom_id res chain seq x y z
N MET A 1 21.03 -47.37 29.72
CA MET A 1 20.84 -46.67 31.02
C MET A 1 20.98 -45.19 30.75
N PRO A 2 19.94 -44.37 30.96
CA PRO A 2 20.08 -42.93 30.79
C PRO A 2 20.89 -42.38 31.98
N VAL A 3 21.80 -41.46 31.68
CA VAL A 3 22.63 -40.79 32.67
C VAL A 3 21.76 -39.76 33.39
N ILE A 4 21.38 -40.06 34.64
CA ILE A 4 20.67 -39.13 35.53
C ILE A 4 21.65 -38.00 35.90
N ASN A 5 21.30 -36.76 35.54
CA ASN A 5 22.07 -35.58 35.92
C ASN A 5 21.82 -35.26 37.42
N PRO A 6 22.83 -35.37 38.31
CA PRO A 6 22.63 -35.26 39.77
C PRO A 6 22.29 -33.83 40.25
N SER A 7 22.34 -32.83 39.37
CA SER A 7 22.09 -31.42 39.71
C SER A 7 20.61 -31.01 39.79
N ARG A 8 19.67 -31.94 39.54
CA ARG A 8 18.22 -31.66 39.54
C ARG A 8 17.47 -32.01 40.84
N PHE A 9 18.12 -32.57 41.85
CA PHE A 9 17.42 -32.94 43.09
C PHE A 9 17.20 -31.72 44.01
N ARG A 10 15.99 -31.16 43.98
CA ARG A 10 15.53 -30.13 44.91
C ARG A 10 15.05 -30.77 46.22
N LYS A 11 15.34 -30.18 47.39
CA LYS A 11 14.87 -30.67 48.70
C LYS A 11 13.36 -30.47 48.80
N VAL A 12 12.60 -31.56 48.84
CA VAL A 12 11.12 -31.57 48.94
C VAL A 12 10.68 -31.81 50.38
N LEU A 13 9.74 -30.99 50.88
CA LEU A 13 8.90 -31.32 52.03
C LEU A 13 7.66 -32.06 51.51
N VAL A 14 7.58 -33.36 51.76
CA VAL A 14 6.44 -34.21 51.36
C VAL A 14 5.18 -33.76 52.11
N ARG A 15 4.10 -33.44 51.39
CA ARG A 15 2.74 -33.27 51.95
C ARG A 15 1.73 -34.15 51.22
N ASN A 16 0.61 -34.37 51.93
CA ASN A 16 -0.37 -35.44 51.87
C ASN A 16 -0.77 -35.97 50.46
N PRO A 17 -0.85 -37.31 50.26
CA PRO A 17 -1.22 -37.95 48.99
C PRO A 17 -2.74 -37.96 48.67
N ASP A 18 -3.60 -37.44 49.56
CA ASP A 18 -5.08 -37.58 49.46
C ASP A 18 -5.81 -36.38 48.80
N GLN A 19 -5.13 -35.52 48.04
CA GLN A 19 -5.82 -34.46 47.29
C GLN A 19 -6.34 -34.98 45.95
N GLU A 20 -7.64 -34.80 45.68
CA GLU A 20 -8.24 -35.02 44.35
C GLU A 20 -7.39 -34.32 43.28
N PRO A 21 -7.26 -34.91 42.08
CA PRO A 21 -6.51 -34.31 41.00
C PRO A 21 -7.02 -32.88 40.77
N PRO A 22 -6.12 -31.89 40.67
CA PRO A 22 -6.56 -30.54 40.36
C PRO A 22 -7.29 -30.55 39.00
N ALA A 23 -8.36 -29.77 38.85
CA ALA A 23 -9.32 -29.88 37.74
C ALA A 23 -8.73 -29.78 36.31
N ILE A 24 -7.48 -29.29 36.18
CA ILE A 24 -6.76 -29.19 34.91
C ILE A 24 -5.70 -30.28 34.67
N PHE A 25 -5.47 -31.16 35.64
CA PHE A 25 -4.54 -32.26 35.48
C PHE A 25 -5.08 -33.28 34.47
N ASP A 26 -4.40 -33.43 33.33
CA ASP A 26 -4.79 -34.40 32.31
C ASP A 26 -4.05 -35.71 32.54
N ALA A 27 -4.68 -36.63 33.27
CA ALA A 27 -4.10 -37.92 33.61
C ALA A 27 -3.80 -38.80 32.38
N ALA A 28 -4.62 -38.72 31.33
CA ALA A 28 -4.45 -39.51 30.12
C ALA A 28 -3.25 -39.01 29.34
N TRP A 29 -3.19 -37.70 29.11
CA TRP A 29 -2.05 -37.05 28.46
C TRP A 29 -0.75 -37.24 29.24
N TYR A 30 -0.81 -37.12 30.57
CA TYR A 30 0.37 -37.28 31.44
C TYR A 30 0.97 -38.68 31.33
N LEU A 31 0.14 -39.73 31.25
CA LEU A 31 0.61 -41.10 31.04
C LEU A 31 1.15 -41.34 29.63
N GLU A 32 0.58 -40.67 28.63
CA GLU A 32 1.08 -40.71 27.25
C GLU A 32 2.47 -40.05 27.13
N MET A 33 2.65 -38.88 27.75
CA MET A 33 3.92 -38.15 27.76
C MET A 33 4.99 -38.79 28.63
N TYR A 34 4.58 -39.49 29.69
CA TYR A 34 5.48 -40.11 30.66
C TYR A 34 5.20 -41.61 30.83
N PRO A 35 5.55 -42.45 29.84
CA PRO A 35 5.29 -43.89 29.89
C PRO A 35 6.02 -44.63 31.03
N ASP A 36 7.04 -44.01 31.63
CA ASP A 36 7.85 -44.58 32.71
C ASP A 36 7.07 -44.73 34.02
N ILE A 37 5.91 -44.09 34.15
CA ILE A 37 5.05 -44.14 35.36
C ILE A 37 3.77 -44.94 35.15
N VAL A 38 3.62 -45.66 34.03
CA VAL A 38 2.47 -46.52 33.76
C VAL A 38 2.28 -47.53 34.90
N GLY A 39 1.06 -47.60 35.42
CA GLY A 39 0.71 -48.44 36.58
C GLY A 39 0.82 -47.74 37.94
N THR A 40 1.23 -46.47 37.97
CA THR A 40 1.09 -45.58 39.14
C THR A 40 -0.08 -44.61 38.93
N ASP A 41 -0.61 -44.05 40.03
CA ASP A 41 -1.59 -42.97 39.93
C ASP A 41 -0.88 -41.68 39.43
N PRO A 42 -1.22 -41.17 38.24
CA PRO A 42 -0.47 -40.08 37.61
C PRO A 42 -0.57 -38.77 38.38
N SER A 43 -1.70 -38.51 39.04
CA SER A 43 -1.93 -37.29 39.82
C SER A 43 -1.14 -37.31 41.13
N ALA A 44 -1.18 -38.43 41.85
CA ALA A 44 -0.35 -38.66 43.04
C ALA A 44 1.14 -38.62 42.68
N HIS A 45 1.54 -39.21 41.56
CA HIS A 45 2.90 -39.12 41.06
C HIS A 45 3.30 -37.66 40.80
N PHE A 46 2.50 -36.91 40.04
CA PHE A 46 2.79 -35.51 39.75
C PHE A 46 2.90 -34.70 41.03
N ASN A 47 1.94 -34.84 41.96
CA ASN A 47 1.88 -34.10 43.21
C ASN A 47 3.08 -34.36 44.14
N SER A 48 3.60 -35.58 44.13
CA SER A 48 4.69 -35.99 45.03
C SER A 48 6.08 -35.75 44.45
N VAL A 49 6.31 -36.12 43.18
CA VAL A 49 7.64 -36.15 42.56
C VAL A 49 7.67 -35.49 41.19
N GLY A 50 6.64 -35.69 40.36
CA GLY A 50 6.66 -35.29 38.95
C GLY A 50 6.89 -33.79 38.73
N TRP A 51 6.27 -32.92 39.55
CA TRP A 51 6.50 -31.47 39.43
C TRP A 51 7.95 -31.07 39.76
N ALA A 52 8.59 -31.75 40.71
CA ALA A 52 9.97 -31.48 41.10
C ALA A 52 10.97 -31.97 40.04
N GLU A 53 10.57 -32.93 39.21
CA GLU A 53 11.31 -33.39 38.03
C GLU A 53 11.13 -32.48 36.80
N GLY A 54 10.29 -31.45 36.90
CA GLY A 54 9.95 -30.55 35.79
C GLY A 54 8.91 -31.11 34.82
N ARG A 55 8.24 -32.23 35.17
CA ARG A 55 7.18 -32.80 34.32
C ARG A 55 6.03 -31.83 34.20
N LYS A 56 5.39 -31.74 33.04
CA LYS A 56 4.24 -30.89 32.78
C LYS A 56 2.97 -31.65 33.16
N PRO A 57 2.02 -31.08 33.90
CA PRO A 57 0.75 -31.74 34.24
C PRO A 57 -0.33 -31.63 33.15
N HIS A 58 -0.14 -30.73 32.19
CA HIS A 58 -1.09 -30.42 31.12
C HIS A 58 -0.33 -29.73 29.95
N PRO A 59 -0.77 -29.87 28.68
CA PRO A 59 -0.13 -29.19 27.53
C PRO A 59 0.02 -27.67 27.69
N LEU A 60 -0.93 -27.04 28.38
CA LEU A 60 -0.97 -25.59 28.65
C LEU A 60 -0.51 -25.22 30.07
N PHE A 61 0.24 -26.09 30.74
CA PHE A 61 0.93 -25.77 31.99
C PHE A 61 2.39 -26.23 31.91
N ASP A 62 3.31 -25.27 31.84
CA ASP A 62 4.74 -25.56 31.78
C ASP A 62 5.39 -25.37 33.15
N THR A 63 5.67 -26.48 33.84
CA THR A 63 6.23 -26.51 35.19
C THR A 63 7.56 -25.76 35.30
N ASP A 64 8.50 -26.05 34.41
CA ASP A 64 9.84 -25.46 34.44
C ASP A 64 9.77 -23.96 34.11
N TRP A 65 8.99 -23.60 33.09
CA TRP A 65 8.79 -22.21 32.73
C TRP A 65 8.08 -21.41 33.82
N TYR A 66 7.05 -21.98 34.46
CA TYR A 66 6.30 -21.31 35.53
C TYR A 66 7.21 -21.00 36.72
N LEU A 67 8.03 -21.96 37.16
CA LEU A 67 8.97 -21.76 38.26
C LEU A 67 10.10 -20.78 37.89
N ALA A 68 10.58 -20.80 36.65
CA ALA A 68 11.57 -19.84 36.17
C ALA A 68 10.99 -18.41 36.06
N THR A 69 9.72 -18.28 35.69
CA THR A 69 9.01 -17.01 35.53
C THR A 69 8.59 -16.40 36.86
N TYR A 70 8.26 -17.24 37.85
CA TYR A 70 7.85 -16.83 39.19
C TYR A 70 8.82 -17.37 40.27
N PRO A 71 10.01 -16.76 40.44
CA PRO A 71 11.03 -17.23 41.38
C PRO A 71 10.57 -17.28 42.85
N ASP A 72 9.54 -16.51 43.23
CA ASP A 72 8.95 -16.58 44.57
C ASP A 72 8.20 -17.90 44.81
N VAL A 73 7.57 -18.46 43.77
CA VAL A 73 6.98 -19.81 43.84
C VAL A 73 8.09 -20.84 43.96
N ASP A 74 9.15 -20.71 43.16
CA ASP A 74 10.28 -21.61 43.20
C ASP A 74 10.94 -21.64 44.59
N ALA A 75 11.20 -20.47 45.15
CA ALA A 75 11.77 -20.32 46.49
C ALA A 75 10.85 -20.87 47.59
N SER A 76 9.53 -20.86 47.39
CA SER A 76 8.57 -21.41 48.35
C SER A 76 8.59 -22.95 48.42
N GLY A 77 9.13 -23.63 47.40
CA GLY A 77 9.11 -25.09 47.28
C GLY A 77 7.70 -25.67 47.17
N ARG A 78 6.69 -24.85 46.84
CA ARG A 78 5.32 -25.31 46.59
C ARG A 78 5.21 -25.98 45.23
N ASN A 79 4.32 -26.97 45.13
CA ASN A 79 3.91 -27.52 43.84
C ASN A 79 3.34 -26.38 42.97
N PRO A 80 3.87 -26.15 41.75
CA PRO A 80 3.51 -25.00 40.92
C PRO A 80 2.07 -25.07 40.40
N LEU A 81 1.55 -26.26 40.09
CA LEU A 81 0.15 -26.40 39.68
C LEU A 81 -0.80 -26.09 40.83
N ALA A 82 -0.51 -26.62 42.02
CA ALA A 82 -1.30 -26.32 43.21
C ALA A 82 -1.26 -24.81 43.52
N HIS A 83 -0.08 -24.19 43.44
CA HIS A 83 0.04 -22.74 43.58
C HIS A 83 -0.82 -22.00 42.56
N TYR A 84 -0.75 -22.37 41.28
CA TYR A 84 -1.51 -21.70 40.22
C TYR A 84 -3.01 -21.69 40.50
N LEU A 85 -3.58 -22.85 40.84
CA LEU A 85 -5.01 -23.03 41.05
C LEU A 85 -5.52 -22.37 42.35
N GLU A 86 -4.69 -22.34 43.40
CA GLU A 86 -5.02 -21.70 44.67
C GLU A 86 -4.92 -20.16 44.57
N LEU A 87 -3.83 -19.65 43.98
CA LEU A 87 -3.42 -18.25 44.08
C LEU A 87 -3.01 -17.66 42.73
N GLY A 88 -2.21 -18.39 41.95
CA GLY A 88 -1.48 -17.84 40.82
C GLY A 88 -2.36 -17.15 39.77
N TRP A 89 -3.47 -17.77 39.33
CA TRP A 89 -4.33 -17.12 38.34
C TRP A 89 -5.03 -15.87 38.89
N ARG A 90 -5.32 -15.82 40.19
CA ARG A 90 -5.89 -14.62 40.87
C ARG A 90 -4.86 -13.51 41.02
N GLU A 91 -3.59 -13.87 41.11
CA GLU A 91 -2.44 -12.95 41.08
C GLU A 91 -2.07 -12.51 39.65
N GLY A 92 -2.78 -13.00 38.62
CA GLY A 92 -2.49 -12.71 37.22
C GLY A 92 -1.28 -13.47 36.67
N ARG A 93 -0.86 -14.57 37.31
CA ARG A 93 0.24 -15.41 36.81
C ARG A 93 -0.24 -16.26 35.65
N SER A 94 0.54 -16.30 34.58
CA SER A 94 0.31 -17.13 33.40
C SER A 94 0.89 -18.53 33.62
N PRO A 95 0.20 -19.61 33.23
CA PRO A 95 0.66 -20.99 33.40
C PRO A 95 1.58 -21.48 32.26
N HIS A 96 1.59 -20.78 31.13
CA HIS A 96 2.31 -21.14 29.91
C HIS A 96 2.68 -19.88 29.11
N PRO A 97 3.80 -19.85 28.36
CA PRO A 97 4.17 -18.70 27.51
C PRO A 97 3.08 -18.27 26.52
N LEU A 98 2.29 -19.24 26.05
CA LEU A 98 1.23 -19.04 25.05
C LEU A 98 -0.18 -18.92 25.65
N PHE A 99 -0.30 -18.78 26.97
CA PHE A 99 -1.56 -18.47 27.64
C PHE A 99 -1.37 -17.25 28.54
N ASP A 100 -1.90 -16.09 28.12
CA ASP A 100 -1.74 -14.83 28.85
C ASP A 100 -2.92 -14.62 29.79
N THR A 101 -2.74 -14.93 31.07
CA THR A 101 -3.81 -14.84 32.08
C THR A 101 -4.34 -13.41 32.26
N PRO A 102 -3.50 -12.37 32.47
CA PRO A 102 -3.97 -10.99 32.53
C PRO A 102 -4.76 -10.57 31.29
N TRP A 103 -4.21 -10.82 30.10
CA TRP A 103 -4.85 -10.43 28.84
C TRP A 103 -6.16 -11.18 28.61
N TYR A 104 -6.21 -12.48 28.93
CA TYR A 104 -7.43 -13.28 28.82
C TYR A 104 -8.53 -12.70 29.70
N LEU A 105 -8.23 -12.40 30.96
CA LEU A 105 -9.19 -11.81 31.89
C LEU A 105 -9.58 -10.37 31.52
N ASP A 106 -8.68 -9.59 30.90
CA ASP A 106 -9.00 -8.22 30.44
C ASP A 106 -9.92 -8.25 29.21
N THR A 107 -9.70 -9.22 28.32
CA THR A 107 -10.50 -9.40 27.09
C THR A 107 -11.84 -10.08 27.38
N ASN A 108 -11.94 -10.77 28.52
CA ASN A 108 -13.13 -11.51 28.95
C ASN A 108 -13.60 -11.04 30.34
N PRO A 109 -14.19 -9.83 30.46
CA PRO A 109 -14.62 -9.28 31.74
C PRO A 109 -15.63 -10.16 32.47
N ASP A 110 -16.47 -10.90 31.74
CA ASP A 110 -17.44 -11.85 32.29
C ASP A 110 -16.77 -12.99 33.06
N VAL A 111 -15.64 -13.51 32.57
CA VAL A 111 -14.84 -14.56 33.24
C VAL A 111 -14.19 -13.98 34.50
N ARG A 112 -13.66 -12.76 34.40
CA ARG A 112 -13.05 -12.03 35.53
C ARG A 112 -14.07 -11.76 36.63
N GLU A 113 -15.23 -11.22 36.30
CA GLU A 113 -16.29 -10.87 37.24
C GLU A 113 -16.89 -12.12 37.90
N ALA A 114 -17.01 -13.23 37.15
CA ALA A 114 -17.45 -14.51 37.70
C ALA A 114 -16.39 -15.19 38.59
N GLY A 115 -15.14 -14.70 38.61
CA GLY A 115 -14.05 -15.29 39.39
C GLY A 115 -13.73 -16.72 38.96
N ILE A 116 -13.84 -17.01 37.65
CA ILE A 116 -13.56 -18.33 37.07
C ILE A 116 -12.08 -18.38 36.70
N ASP A 117 -11.44 -19.53 36.97
CA ASP A 117 -10.07 -19.78 36.51
C ASP A 117 -9.99 -19.65 34.98
N PRO A 118 -9.14 -18.78 34.44
CA PRO A 118 -9.12 -18.45 33.02
C PRO A 118 -8.63 -19.59 32.15
N LEU A 119 -7.66 -20.38 32.61
CA LEU A 119 -7.16 -21.51 31.85
C LEU A 119 -8.23 -22.62 31.79
N MET A 120 -8.88 -22.92 32.92
CA MET A 120 -10.02 -23.84 32.98
C MET A 120 -11.18 -23.39 32.11
N HIS A 121 -11.53 -22.10 32.17
CA HIS A 121 -12.56 -21.54 31.30
C HIS A 121 -12.21 -21.76 29.82
N TYR A 122 -10.99 -21.38 29.42
CA TYR A 122 -10.55 -21.53 28.04
C TYR A 122 -10.60 -22.98 27.55
N VAL A 123 -10.07 -23.95 28.29
CA VAL A 123 -10.02 -25.37 27.84
C VAL A 123 -11.38 -26.05 27.83
N THR A 124 -12.32 -25.62 28.68
CA THR A 124 -13.64 -26.26 28.78
C THR A 124 -14.66 -25.68 27.82
N THR A 125 -14.71 -24.35 27.69
CA THR A 125 -15.81 -23.63 27.01
C THR A 125 -15.31 -22.46 26.18
N GLY A 126 -14.36 -21.67 26.69
CA GLY A 126 -13.91 -20.45 26.03
C GLY A 126 -13.34 -20.65 24.63
N TRP A 127 -12.68 -21.78 24.34
CA TRP A 127 -12.19 -22.08 23.00
C TRP A 127 -13.32 -22.28 21.97
N ASP A 128 -14.43 -22.90 22.37
CA ASP A 128 -15.60 -23.16 21.51
C ASP A 128 -16.44 -21.89 21.32
N GLU A 129 -16.41 -20.99 22.32
CA GLU A 129 -16.92 -19.62 22.22
C GLU A 129 -16.05 -18.71 21.33
N GLY A 130 -14.91 -19.21 20.84
CA GLY A 130 -13.99 -18.47 19.97
C GLY A 130 -13.13 -17.44 20.70
N ARG A 131 -12.93 -17.58 22.01
CA ARG A 131 -12.04 -16.71 22.80
C ARG A 131 -10.60 -17.10 22.55
N ASP A 132 -9.76 -16.11 22.30
CA ASP A 132 -8.32 -16.33 22.12
C ASP A 132 -7.62 -16.42 23.48
N PRO A 133 -6.59 -17.29 23.63
CA PRO A 133 -5.84 -17.46 24.88
C PRO A 133 -4.65 -16.49 25.03
N HIS A 134 -4.22 -15.87 23.93
CA HIS A 134 -3.05 -15.00 23.87
C HIS A 134 -3.18 -14.06 22.67
N PRO A 135 -2.73 -12.79 22.73
CA PRO A 135 -2.88 -11.81 21.64
C PRO A 135 -2.14 -12.16 20.32
N LEU A 136 -1.32 -13.21 20.32
CA LEU A 136 -0.58 -13.70 19.16
C LEU A 136 -1.10 -15.05 18.63
N PHE A 137 -2.18 -15.57 19.21
CA PHE A 137 -2.81 -16.81 18.78
C PHE A 137 -4.28 -16.55 18.45
N ASP A 138 -4.65 -16.73 17.18
CA ASP A 138 -6.02 -16.52 16.69
C ASP A 138 -6.69 -17.89 16.51
N SER A 139 -7.51 -18.29 17.49
CA SER A 139 -8.17 -19.59 17.55
C SER A 139 -9.10 -19.81 16.35
N ALA A 140 -9.87 -18.78 15.97
CA ALA A 140 -10.83 -18.87 14.88
C ALA A 140 -10.13 -18.99 13.52
N TRP A 141 -9.05 -18.23 13.32
CA TRP A 141 -8.23 -18.31 12.12
C TRP A 141 -7.48 -19.64 12.03
N TYR A 142 -6.89 -20.09 13.14
CA TYR A 142 -6.13 -21.35 13.21
C TYR A 142 -7.02 -22.54 12.84
N THR A 143 -8.17 -22.69 13.48
CA THR A 143 -9.12 -23.79 13.22
C THR A 143 -9.69 -23.75 11.80
N ARG A 144 -9.93 -22.56 11.25
CA ARG A 144 -10.39 -22.41 9.86
C ARG A 144 -9.34 -22.87 8.86
N THR A 145 -8.07 -22.55 9.14
CA THR A 145 -6.90 -22.83 8.30
C THR A 145 -6.50 -24.30 8.36
N TYR A 146 -6.49 -24.90 9.55
CA TYR A 146 -6.04 -26.26 9.79
C TYR A 146 -7.20 -27.18 10.16
N LYS A 147 -7.68 -27.95 9.18
CA LYS A 147 -8.91 -28.77 9.32
C LYS A 147 -8.80 -29.86 10.38
N ASP A 148 -7.60 -30.38 10.62
CA ASP A 148 -7.31 -31.37 11.66
C ASP A 148 -7.35 -30.81 13.10
N ALA A 149 -7.38 -29.48 13.25
CA ALA A 149 -7.63 -28.80 14.52
C ALA A 149 -9.13 -28.60 14.80
N SER A 150 -10.02 -28.86 13.83
CA SER A 150 -11.46 -28.68 14.01
C SER A 150 -12.03 -29.63 15.07
N GLY A 151 -12.81 -29.09 16.01
CA GLY A 151 -13.39 -29.85 17.14
C GLY A 151 -12.40 -30.15 18.27
N LYS A 152 -11.21 -29.54 18.25
CA LYS A 152 -10.21 -29.64 19.32
C LYS A 152 -9.94 -28.25 19.92
N VAL A 153 -9.43 -28.21 21.14
CA VAL A 153 -8.94 -26.97 21.75
C VAL A 153 -7.77 -26.43 20.90
N PRO A 154 -7.89 -25.27 20.22
CA PRO A 154 -6.94 -24.87 19.18
C PRO A 154 -5.51 -24.69 19.67
N LEU A 155 -5.33 -24.12 20.87
CA LEU A 155 -3.99 -23.92 21.43
C LEU A 155 -3.34 -25.23 21.88
N ILE A 156 -4.10 -26.19 22.42
CA ILE A 156 -3.56 -27.54 22.74
C ILE A 156 -3.07 -28.19 21.45
N HIS A 157 -3.91 -28.20 20.41
CA HIS A 157 -3.52 -28.73 19.10
C HIS A 157 -2.28 -28.02 18.54
N TYR A 158 -2.18 -26.71 18.69
CA TYR A 158 -0.99 -25.97 18.28
C TYR A 158 0.26 -26.41 19.02
N VAL A 159 0.22 -26.47 20.36
CA VAL A 159 1.38 -26.84 21.18
C VAL A 159 1.86 -28.27 20.87
N GLU A 160 0.93 -29.21 20.70
CA GLU A 160 1.27 -30.63 20.51
C GLU A 160 1.66 -30.98 19.06
N VAL A 161 1.05 -30.30 18.08
CA VAL A 161 1.20 -30.65 16.66
C VAL A 161 1.66 -29.46 15.83
N GLY A 162 1.01 -28.31 16.02
CA GLY A 162 1.20 -27.15 15.16
C GLY A 162 2.59 -26.54 15.20
N ALA A 163 3.16 -26.36 16.39
CA ALA A 163 4.46 -25.75 16.62
C ALA A 163 5.57 -26.52 15.89
N GLY A 164 5.66 -27.84 16.13
CA GLY A 164 6.64 -28.72 15.46
C GLY A 164 6.43 -28.89 13.95
N GLN A 165 5.25 -28.55 13.43
CA GLN A 165 4.97 -28.52 11.98
C GLN A 165 5.12 -27.12 11.37
N LEU A 166 5.66 -26.15 12.13
CA LEU A 166 5.84 -24.76 11.70
C LEU A 166 4.55 -24.12 11.19
N ARG A 167 3.41 -24.49 11.81
CA ARG A 167 2.11 -23.91 11.48
C ARG A 167 2.03 -22.48 11.98
N ARG A 168 1.29 -21.65 11.25
CA ARG A 168 1.08 -20.25 11.62
C ARG A 168 0.04 -20.18 12.75
N PRO A 169 0.29 -19.41 13.83
CA PRO A 169 -0.67 -19.24 14.91
C PRO A 169 -1.69 -18.12 14.65
N ASN A 170 -1.42 -17.26 13.67
CA ASN A 170 -2.30 -16.19 13.20
C ASN A 170 -1.95 -15.84 11.75
N ALA A 171 -2.68 -14.90 11.13
CA ALA A 171 -2.51 -14.55 9.73
C ALA A 171 -1.15 -13.92 9.37
N ILE A 172 -0.49 -13.24 10.32
CA ILE A 172 0.72 -12.43 10.08
C ILE A 172 2.00 -13.18 10.46
N PHE A 173 2.00 -13.91 11.58
CA PHE A 173 3.18 -14.65 12.05
C PHE A 173 3.52 -15.81 11.11
N ASP A 174 4.73 -15.82 10.55
CA ASP A 174 5.18 -16.83 9.61
C ASP A 174 6.18 -17.79 10.27
N ALA A 175 5.64 -18.82 10.95
CA ALA A 175 6.45 -19.74 11.76
C ALA A 175 7.57 -20.44 10.99
N ALA A 176 7.33 -20.82 9.73
CA ALA A 176 8.34 -21.47 8.90
C ALA A 176 9.48 -20.52 8.53
N TRP A 177 9.16 -19.28 8.14
CA TRP A 177 10.18 -18.27 7.87
C TRP A 177 10.94 -17.87 9.14
N TYR A 178 10.21 -17.65 10.25
CA TYR A 178 10.80 -17.29 11.54
C TYR A 178 11.81 -18.32 12.04
N ALA A 179 11.49 -19.61 11.94
CA ALA A 179 12.40 -20.71 12.27
C ALA A 179 13.61 -20.78 11.33
N GLY A 180 13.44 -20.43 10.05
CA GLY A 180 14.53 -20.36 9.08
C GLY A 180 15.54 -19.26 9.42
N GLU A 181 15.06 -18.09 9.85
CA GLU A 181 15.91 -16.98 10.29
C GLU A 181 16.49 -17.18 11.71
N ASN A 182 15.84 -18.00 12.53
CA ASN A 182 16.21 -18.26 13.93
C ASN A 182 16.21 -19.77 14.19
N PRO A 183 17.32 -20.48 13.89
CA PRO A 183 17.39 -21.94 14.03
C PRO A 183 17.13 -22.46 15.45
N ASP A 184 17.38 -21.64 16.47
CA ASP A 184 17.07 -21.90 17.89
C ASP A 184 15.56 -21.88 18.20
N ALA A 185 14.73 -21.44 17.26
CA ALA A 185 13.28 -21.42 17.35
C ALA A 185 12.58 -22.56 16.59
N ALA A 186 13.33 -23.48 15.99
CA ALA A 186 12.78 -24.45 15.03
C ALA A 186 11.73 -25.41 15.60
N GLU A 187 11.78 -25.72 16.90
CA GLU A 187 10.81 -26.63 17.55
C GLU A 187 9.51 -25.93 17.94
N ASP A 188 9.60 -24.71 18.48
CA ASP A 188 8.44 -23.90 18.86
C ASP A 188 8.66 -22.41 18.55
N PRO A 189 8.38 -21.99 17.30
CA PRO A 189 8.63 -20.63 16.84
C PRO A 189 7.88 -19.55 17.63
N LEU A 190 6.62 -19.81 17.99
CA LEU A 190 5.80 -18.82 18.69
C LEU A 190 6.24 -18.66 20.15
N THR A 191 6.47 -19.77 20.86
CA THR A 191 6.99 -19.69 22.24
C THR A 191 8.35 -19.02 22.27
N HIS A 192 9.25 -19.34 21.34
CA HIS A 192 10.53 -18.66 21.21
C HIS A 192 10.33 -17.15 20.93
N TYR A 193 9.42 -16.77 20.04
CA TYR A 193 9.14 -15.35 19.77
C TYR A 193 8.67 -14.60 21.02
N VAL A 194 7.73 -15.19 21.77
CA VAL A 194 7.18 -14.59 23.01
C VAL A 194 8.26 -14.46 24.10
N THR A 195 9.08 -15.50 24.29
CA THR A 195 10.05 -15.56 25.39
C THR A 195 11.38 -14.87 25.09
N GLN A 196 11.82 -14.86 23.83
CA GLN A 196 13.13 -14.36 23.44
C GLN A 196 13.07 -13.37 22.28
N GLY A 197 12.28 -13.67 21.24
CA GLY A 197 12.29 -12.91 20.00
C GLY A 197 11.88 -11.45 20.16
N ARG A 198 10.91 -11.19 21.04
CA ARG A 198 10.51 -9.83 21.40
C ARG A 198 11.67 -9.02 21.98
N ALA A 199 12.40 -9.56 22.96
CA ALA A 199 13.53 -8.86 23.59
C ALA A 199 14.71 -8.66 22.61
N ARG A 200 14.83 -9.53 21.62
CA ARG A 200 15.83 -9.47 20.55
C ARG A 200 15.38 -8.62 19.34
N HIS A 201 14.19 -8.01 19.39
CA HIS A 201 13.58 -7.25 18.28
C HIS A 201 13.51 -8.04 16.96
N LEU A 202 13.30 -9.35 17.03
CA LEU A 202 13.22 -10.20 15.84
C LEU A 202 11.92 -9.97 15.09
N SER A 203 11.98 -9.94 13.76
CA SER A 203 10.80 -9.84 12.90
C SER A 203 10.04 -11.17 12.89
N PRO A 204 8.69 -11.18 12.99
CA PRO A 204 7.87 -12.41 13.01
C PRO A 204 7.48 -12.92 11.61
N SER A 205 7.69 -12.13 10.56
CA SER A 205 7.44 -12.50 9.17
C SER A 205 8.22 -11.60 8.22
N PRO A 206 8.35 -11.96 6.92
CA PRO A 206 8.98 -11.09 5.93
C PRO A 206 8.28 -9.73 5.74
N LEU A 207 6.99 -9.62 6.07
CA LEU A 207 6.18 -8.41 5.87
C LEU A 207 5.86 -7.66 7.16
N PHE A 208 6.54 -8.00 8.26
CA PHE A 208 6.48 -7.24 9.50
C PHE A 208 7.89 -7.03 10.02
N ASP A 209 8.42 -5.82 9.83
CA ASP A 209 9.76 -5.44 10.26
C ASP A 209 9.69 -4.74 11.63
N VAL A 210 10.13 -5.44 12.68
CA VAL A 210 10.07 -4.91 14.06
C VAL A 210 10.98 -3.70 14.24
N ALA A 211 12.17 -3.70 13.63
CA ALA A 211 13.10 -2.59 13.76
C ALA A 211 12.54 -1.32 13.09
N TYR A 212 12.04 -1.46 11.86
CA TYR A 212 11.34 -0.38 11.16
C TYR A 212 10.11 0.10 11.94
N TYR A 213 9.29 -0.82 12.43
CA TYR A 213 8.07 -0.46 13.15
C TYR A 213 8.40 0.36 14.39
N LEU A 214 9.40 -0.04 15.19
CA LEU A 214 9.82 0.72 16.37
C LEU A 214 10.43 2.08 15.99
N GLU A 215 11.24 2.14 14.94
CA GLU A 215 11.85 3.38 14.46
C GLU A 215 10.80 4.43 14.05
N GLN A 216 9.77 4.01 13.31
CA GLN A 216 8.70 4.91 12.86
C GLN A 216 7.70 5.26 13.97
N ASN A 217 7.68 4.49 15.06
CA ASN A 217 6.67 4.57 16.11
C ASN A 217 7.34 4.71 17.48
N GLN A 218 7.93 5.89 17.72
CA GLN A 218 8.71 6.16 18.93
C GLN A 218 7.90 6.02 20.22
N ASP A 219 6.59 6.26 20.18
CA ASP A 219 5.67 6.02 21.29
C ASP A 219 5.58 4.54 21.67
N ILE A 220 5.61 3.64 20.68
CA ILE A 220 5.65 2.20 20.90
C ILE A 220 7.02 1.76 21.36
N ALA A 221 8.10 2.32 20.80
CA ALA A 221 9.46 2.05 21.24
C ALA A 221 9.73 2.48 22.70
N ALA A 222 9.07 3.54 23.16
CA ALA A 222 9.12 3.98 24.56
C ALA A 222 8.19 3.14 25.48
N SER A 223 7.34 2.29 24.91
CA SER A 223 6.40 1.45 25.65
C SER A 223 6.92 0.01 25.80
N ASN A 224 6.30 -0.76 26.70
CA ASN A 224 6.53 -2.20 26.79
C ASN A 224 5.45 -3.01 26.03
N ILE A 225 4.95 -2.48 24.91
CA ILE A 225 3.94 -3.16 24.08
C ILE A 225 4.66 -3.94 22.97
N CYS A 226 4.25 -5.19 22.74
CA CYS A 226 4.77 -5.98 21.62
C CYS A 226 4.36 -5.33 20.28
N PRO A 227 5.31 -5.01 19.37
CA PRO A 227 5.00 -4.33 18.11
C PRO A 227 3.98 -5.06 17.23
N LEU A 228 4.10 -6.40 17.13
CA LEU A 228 3.16 -7.21 16.35
C LEU A 228 1.75 -7.14 16.95
N VAL A 229 1.62 -7.29 18.28
CA VAL A 229 0.34 -7.16 18.99
C VAL A 229 -0.25 -5.77 18.79
N HIS A 230 0.57 -4.73 18.94
CA HIS A 230 0.15 -3.34 18.72
C HIS A 230 -0.44 -3.17 17.32
N TYR A 231 0.29 -3.59 16.28
CA TYR A 231 -0.18 -3.47 14.91
C TYR A 231 -1.48 -4.24 14.68
N MET A 232 -1.58 -5.48 15.15
CA MET A 232 -2.76 -6.32 14.99
C MET A 232 -4.02 -5.73 15.64
N GLN A 233 -3.88 -5.08 16.79
CA GLN A 233 -5.01 -4.57 17.56
C GLN A 233 -5.38 -3.12 17.23
N ARG A 234 -4.39 -2.25 16.99
CA ARG A 234 -4.59 -0.79 16.91
C ARG A 234 -3.80 -0.13 15.78
N GLY A 235 -2.54 -0.51 15.63
CA GLY A 235 -1.62 0.19 14.72
C GLY A 235 -2.08 0.24 13.27
N TYR A 236 -2.79 -0.79 12.78
CA TYR A 236 -3.36 -0.76 11.43
C TYR A 236 -4.48 0.28 11.28
N ALA A 237 -5.28 0.51 12.33
CA ALA A 237 -6.35 1.51 12.32
C ALA A 237 -5.79 2.94 12.42
N GLU A 238 -4.63 3.07 13.06
CA GLU A 238 -3.81 4.29 13.12
C GLU A 238 -2.96 4.51 11.86
N MET A 239 -3.17 3.72 10.81
CA MET A 239 -2.45 3.79 9.53
C MET A 239 -0.92 3.59 9.63
N ARG A 240 -0.43 2.94 10.70
CA ARG A 240 1.00 2.64 10.84
C ARG A 240 1.41 1.56 9.84
N ASN A 241 2.60 1.69 9.27
CA ASN A 241 3.11 0.72 8.29
C ASN A 241 3.88 -0.42 9.00
N PRO A 242 3.56 -1.69 8.73
CA PRO A 242 4.24 -2.85 9.32
C PRO A 242 5.63 -3.10 8.72
N HIS A 243 5.88 -2.57 7.51
CA HIS A 243 7.10 -2.79 6.75
C HIS A 243 7.31 -1.61 5.78
N PRO A 244 8.55 -1.20 5.44
CA PRO A 244 8.82 -0.06 4.56
C PRO A 244 8.17 -0.17 3.17
N LEU A 245 7.94 -1.39 2.71
CA LEU A 245 7.36 -1.69 1.39
C LEU A 245 5.85 -1.97 1.41
N PHE A 246 5.21 -1.88 2.58
CA PHE A 246 3.77 -2.06 2.74
C PHE A 246 3.17 -0.77 3.29
N ASP A 247 2.29 -0.14 2.52
CA ASP A 247 1.63 1.12 2.87
C ASP A 247 0.20 0.84 3.31
N THR A 248 -0.06 0.92 4.61
CA THR A 248 -1.34 0.58 5.23
C THR A 248 -2.46 1.50 4.75
N GLU A 249 -2.22 2.81 4.66
CA GLU A 249 -3.21 3.79 4.21
C GLU A 249 -3.52 3.61 2.72
N TRP A 250 -2.48 3.53 1.89
CA TRP A 250 -2.62 3.34 0.46
C TRP A 250 -3.33 2.01 0.17
N TYR A 251 -2.93 0.91 0.80
CA TYR A 251 -3.56 -0.38 0.60
C TYR A 251 -5.04 -0.33 1.00
N LYS A 252 -5.37 0.26 2.15
CA LYS A 252 -6.77 0.38 2.58
C LYS A 252 -7.62 1.21 1.61
N SER A 253 -7.10 2.32 1.08
CA SER A 253 -7.81 3.18 0.12
C SER A 253 -8.12 2.49 -1.22
N HIS A 254 -7.33 1.48 -1.61
CA HIS A 254 -7.50 0.72 -2.85
C HIS A 254 -8.28 -0.59 -2.66
N ASN A 255 -8.65 -0.91 -1.41
CA ASN A 255 -9.32 -2.16 -1.04
C ASN A 255 -10.48 -1.83 -0.09
N LEU A 256 -11.47 -1.11 -0.61
CA LEU A 256 -12.58 -0.54 0.19
C LEU A 256 -13.39 -1.60 0.94
N GLU A 257 -13.36 -2.86 0.50
CA GLU A 257 -13.97 -3.99 1.20
C GLU A 257 -13.43 -4.20 2.62
N LEU A 258 -12.19 -3.76 2.90
CA LEU A 258 -11.60 -3.79 4.24
C LEU A 258 -12.36 -2.91 5.23
N SER A 259 -13.07 -1.88 4.76
CA SER A 259 -13.86 -0.99 5.63
C SER A 259 -15.03 -1.72 6.31
N ALA A 260 -15.45 -2.86 5.75
CA ALA A 260 -16.53 -3.68 6.28
C ALA A 260 -16.05 -4.84 7.17
N THR A 261 -14.73 -5.00 7.37
CA THR A 261 -14.15 -6.12 8.12
C THR A 261 -13.30 -5.63 9.29
N ARG A 262 -13.01 -6.52 10.24
CA ARG A 262 -11.99 -6.32 11.30
C ARG A 262 -10.62 -6.88 10.91
N GLU A 263 -10.45 -7.28 9.66
CA GLU A 263 -9.19 -7.85 9.17
C GLU A 263 -8.17 -6.73 8.94
N THR A 264 -6.92 -6.95 9.35
CA THR A 264 -5.87 -5.97 9.11
C THR A 264 -5.51 -5.93 7.61
N PRO A 265 -5.09 -4.77 7.06
CA PRO A 265 -4.62 -4.64 5.68
C PRO A 265 -3.54 -5.67 5.31
N LEU A 266 -2.57 -5.91 6.20
CA LEU A 266 -1.53 -6.91 5.98
C LEU A 266 -2.07 -8.35 5.96
N ALA A 267 -2.96 -8.72 6.89
CA ALA A 267 -3.58 -10.04 6.91
C ALA A 267 -4.40 -10.29 5.63
N HIS A 268 -5.17 -9.30 5.20
CA HIS A 268 -5.92 -9.33 3.95
C HIS A 268 -5.01 -9.50 2.73
N TYR A 269 -3.91 -8.75 2.66
CA TYR A 269 -2.93 -8.88 1.59
C TYR A 269 -2.33 -10.29 1.51
N LEU A 270 -1.93 -10.85 2.66
CA LEU A 270 -1.39 -12.21 2.77
C LEU A 270 -2.41 -13.28 2.37
N ARG A 271 -3.68 -13.10 2.73
CA ARG A 271 -4.76 -14.07 2.45
C ARG A 271 -5.18 -14.07 0.97
N MET A 272 -5.42 -12.89 0.40
CA MET A 272 -5.98 -12.77 -0.95
C MET A 272 -5.36 -11.68 -1.82
N GLY A 273 -4.89 -10.56 -1.25
CA GLY A 273 -4.38 -9.45 -2.04
C GLY A 273 -3.24 -9.83 -2.97
N ALA A 274 -2.24 -10.54 -2.45
CA ALA A 274 -1.11 -11.04 -3.22
C ALA A 274 -1.54 -11.99 -4.36
N LYS A 275 -2.49 -12.89 -4.08
CA LYS A 275 -3.03 -13.84 -5.08
C LYS A 275 -3.84 -13.14 -6.18
N ALA A 276 -4.48 -12.03 -5.84
CA ALA A 276 -5.22 -11.17 -6.77
C ALA A 276 -4.32 -10.12 -7.44
N SER A 277 -2.99 -10.27 -7.37
CA SER A 277 -1.99 -9.35 -7.94
C SER A 277 -2.16 -7.89 -7.49
N ARG A 278 -2.76 -7.65 -6.33
CA ARG A 278 -2.93 -6.28 -5.81
C ARG A 278 -1.59 -5.76 -5.32
N SER A 279 -1.27 -4.51 -5.63
CA SER A 279 -0.07 -3.87 -5.11
C SER A 279 -0.21 -3.60 -3.60
N PRO A 280 0.86 -3.70 -2.80
CA PRO A 280 0.86 -3.40 -1.36
C PRO A 280 1.22 -1.94 -1.04
N SER A 281 1.76 -1.21 -2.02
CA SER A 281 2.19 0.19 -1.91
C SER A 281 2.30 0.80 -3.31
N PRO A 282 2.41 2.13 -3.46
CA PRO A 282 2.61 2.75 -4.78
C PRO A 282 4.00 2.48 -5.38
N TYR A 283 4.91 1.87 -4.62
CA TYR A 283 6.31 1.68 -5.01
C TYR A 283 6.65 0.23 -5.42
N PHE A 284 5.76 -0.71 -5.10
CA PHE A 284 5.85 -2.11 -5.52
C PHE A 284 4.64 -2.48 -6.37
N ASP A 285 4.87 -2.88 -7.61
CA ASP A 285 3.79 -3.25 -8.54
C ASP A 285 3.70 -4.78 -8.64
N SER A 286 2.72 -5.36 -7.94
CA SER A 286 2.54 -6.82 -7.89
C SER A 286 2.26 -7.43 -9.26
N GLU A 287 1.42 -6.79 -10.08
CA GLU A 287 1.03 -7.29 -11.39
C GLU A 287 2.22 -7.24 -12.36
N TRP A 288 2.91 -6.10 -12.41
CA TRP A 288 4.12 -5.94 -13.22
C TRP A 288 5.23 -6.89 -12.76
N TYR A 289 5.47 -7.02 -11.45
CA TYR A 289 6.49 -7.90 -10.91
C TYR A 289 6.24 -9.36 -11.32
N LEU A 290 5.00 -9.84 -11.22
CA LEU A 290 4.65 -11.21 -11.63
C LEU A 290 4.77 -11.41 -13.15
N ARG A 291 4.41 -10.41 -13.97
CA ARG A 291 4.61 -10.47 -15.43
C ARG A 291 6.10 -10.51 -15.81
N ALA A 292 6.93 -9.70 -15.16
CA ALA A 292 8.38 -9.69 -15.35
C ALA A 292 9.06 -10.97 -14.81
N ASN A 293 8.39 -11.71 -13.93
CA ASN A 293 8.91 -12.90 -13.26
C ASN A 293 7.98 -14.12 -13.39
N PRO A 294 7.83 -14.71 -14.60
CA PRO A 294 6.84 -15.77 -14.85
C PRO A 294 7.00 -17.03 -13.99
N SER A 295 8.22 -17.34 -13.52
CA SER A 295 8.47 -18.46 -12.59
C SER A 295 7.81 -18.24 -11.23
N VAL A 296 7.84 -17.01 -10.73
CA VAL A 296 7.22 -16.61 -9.45
C VAL A 296 5.70 -16.68 -9.57
N ALA A 297 5.16 -16.19 -10.68
CA ALA A 297 3.73 -16.28 -10.99
C ALA A 297 3.26 -17.74 -11.06
N ARG A 298 4.00 -18.61 -11.76
CA ARG A 298 3.66 -20.04 -11.87
C ARG A 298 3.74 -20.78 -10.54
N ALA A 299 4.67 -20.39 -9.68
CA ALA A 299 4.78 -20.95 -8.32
C ALA A 299 3.65 -20.47 -7.38
N GLY A 300 2.87 -19.46 -7.78
CA GLY A 300 1.84 -18.86 -6.92
C GLY A 300 2.41 -18.16 -5.69
N ALA A 301 3.69 -17.76 -5.73
CA ALA A 301 4.36 -17.13 -4.61
C ALA A 301 3.84 -15.70 -4.39
N ASN A 302 3.82 -15.25 -3.14
CA ASN A 302 3.50 -13.86 -2.83
C ASN A 302 4.60 -12.95 -3.42
N PRO A 303 4.27 -12.00 -4.31
CA PRO A 303 5.27 -11.24 -5.08
C PRO A 303 6.14 -10.35 -4.18
N LEU A 304 5.54 -9.70 -3.18
CA LEU A 304 6.30 -8.84 -2.26
C LEU A 304 7.23 -9.67 -1.36
N VAL A 305 6.74 -10.80 -0.84
CA VAL A 305 7.59 -11.72 -0.04
C VAL A 305 8.75 -12.25 -0.89
N HIS A 306 8.46 -12.71 -2.11
CA HIS A 306 9.50 -13.18 -3.03
C HIS A 306 10.53 -12.09 -3.31
N TYR A 307 10.10 -10.86 -3.55
CA TYR A 307 11.02 -9.73 -3.78
C TYR A 307 11.94 -9.48 -2.59
N ILE A 308 11.39 -9.42 -1.38
CA ILE A 308 12.13 -9.16 -0.14
C ILE A 308 13.13 -10.28 0.15
N VAL A 309 12.72 -11.54 0.01
CA VAL A 309 13.56 -12.70 0.37
C VAL A 309 14.60 -13.02 -0.72
N TYR A 310 14.23 -12.92 -2.00
CA TYR A 310 15.07 -13.37 -3.12
C TYR A 310 15.30 -12.28 -4.17
N GLY A 311 14.22 -11.61 -4.59
CA GLY A 311 14.22 -10.83 -5.82
C GLY A 311 15.23 -9.70 -5.85
N GLU A 312 15.45 -9.03 -4.72
CA GLU A 312 16.47 -7.99 -4.64
C GLU A 312 17.90 -8.52 -4.83
N ASN A 313 18.25 -9.63 -4.18
CA ASN A 313 19.56 -10.27 -4.32
C ASN A 313 19.80 -10.73 -5.77
N GLU A 314 18.72 -11.03 -6.48
CA GLU A 314 18.71 -11.36 -7.90
C GLU A 314 18.64 -10.15 -8.83
N ASN A 315 18.66 -8.91 -8.30
CA ASN A 315 18.57 -7.66 -9.04
C ASN A 315 17.27 -7.47 -9.81
N ARG A 316 16.19 -8.09 -9.36
CA ARG A 316 14.87 -7.89 -9.94
C ARG A 316 14.35 -6.53 -9.55
N ASP A 317 13.74 -5.85 -10.50
CA ASP A 317 13.11 -4.56 -10.27
C ASP A 317 11.73 -4.81 -9.62
N PRO A 318 11.28 -3.98 -8.67
CA PRO A 318 10.00 -4.12 -7.97
C PRO A 318 8.83 -3.44 -8.70
N SER A 319 9.13 -2.55 -9.64
CA SER A 319 8.17 -1.77 -10.42
C SER A 319 8.90 -1.14 -11.62
N PRO A 320 8.19 -0.67 -12.66
CA PRO A 320 8.83 0.05 -13.78
C PRO A 320 9.47 1.40 -13.37
N HIS A 321 9.23 1.84 -12.14
CA HIS A 321 9.70 3.12 -11.62
C HIS A 321 11.00 3.01 -10.81
N PHE A 322 11.48 1.79 -10.54
CA PHE A 322 12.68 1.55 -9.75
C PHE A 322 13.59 0.52 -10.41
N SER A 323 14.85 0.89 -10.66
CA SER A 323 15.86 -0.03 -11.16
C SER A 323 16.86 -0.36 -10.06
N ALA A 324 16.80 -1.58 -9.53
CA ALA A 324 17.70 -2.09 -8.51
C ALA A 324 19.17 -1.98 -8.97
N ARG A 325 19.44 -2.33 -10.23
CA ARG A 325 20.79 -2.26 -10.80
C ARG A 325 21.29 -0.81 -10.91
N TYR A 326 20.44 0.15 -11.26
CA TYR A 326 20.82 1.56 -11.34
C TYR A 326 21.00 2.16 -9.94
N TYR A 327 20.04 1.93 -9.06
CA TYR A 327 20.05 2.45 -7.71
C TYR A 327 21.29 1.96 -6.95
N ARG A 328 21.63 0.67 -7.06
CA ARG A 328 22.84 0.12 -6.43
C ARG A 328 24.14 0.80 -6.87
N ARG A 329 24.23 1.36 -8.09
CA ARG A 329 25.44 2.08 -8.52
C ARG A 329 25.63 3.41 -7.79
N GLN A 330 24.56 3.97 -7.23
CA GLN A 330 24.62 5.21 -6.48
C GLN A 330 24.98 4.98 -5.01
N VAL A 331 24.72 3.79 -4.48
CA VAL A 331 24.97 3.46 -3.08
C VAL A 331 26.21 2.59 -2.95
N LYS A 332 27.23 3.11 -2.28
CA LYS A 332 28.57 2.49 -2.21
C LYS A 332 28.73 1.47 -1.08
N GLU A 333 27.81 1.45 -0.13
CA GLU A 333 27.90 0.66 1.09
C GLU A 333 26.87 -0.48 1.09
N LYS A 334 27.14 -1.51 1.90
CA LYS A 334 26.18 -2.58 2.16
C LYS A 334 25.07 -2.00 3.04
N LEU A 335 23.83 -2.06 2.55
CA LEU A 335 22.68 -1.44 3.19
C LEU A 335 21.91 -2.44 4.06
N PRO A 336 21.28 -1.98 5.15
CA PRO A 336 20.26 -2.76 5.86
C PRO A 336 18.96 -2.78 5.03
N GLY A 337 18.29 -3.94 5.02
CA GLY A 337 17.03 -4.12 4.29
C GLY A 337 17.19 -4.04 2.77
N THR A 338 16.07 -3.77 2.08
CA THR A 338 16.06 -3.73 0.61
C THR A 338 16.47 -2.39 0.00
N LEU A 339 16.97 -2.37 -1.23
CA LEU A 339 17.33 -1.18 -2.01
C LEU A 339 16.12 -0.27 -2.18
N LEU A 340 14.93 -0.84 -2.39
CA LEU A 340 13.70 -0.08 -2.44
C LEU A 340 13.38 0.52 -1.08
N ALA A 341 13.49 -0.24 0.01
CA ALA A 341 13.26 0.27 1.37
C ALA A 341 14.22 1.42 1.71
N HIS A 342 15.52 1.24 1.44
CA HIS A 342 16.52 2.29 1.61
C HIS A 342 16.21 3.52 0.75
N TYR A 343 15.78 3.35 -0.50
CA TYR A 343 15.38 4.48 -1.34
C TYR A 343 14.22 5.28 -0.73
N LEU A 344 13.21 4.59 -0.19
CA LEU A 344 12.04 5.23 0.42
C LEU A 344 12.39 5.95 1.72
N GLN A 345 13.27 5.37 2.53
CA GLN A 345 13.63 5.94 3.85
C GLN A 345 14.69 7.05 3.75
N VAL A 346 15.72 6.85 2.93
CA VAL A 346 16.93 7.70 2.91
C VAL A 346 17.19 8.26 1.52
N GLY A 347 17.18 7.40 0.50
CA GLY A 347 17.67 7.74 -0.83
C GLY A 347 16.94 8.92 -1.48
N ARG A 348 15.61 8.97 -1.36
CA ARG A 348 14.80 10.03 -1.92
C ARG A 348 15.11 11.40 -1.29
N ALA A 349 15.26 11.45 0.03
CA ALA A 349 15.63 12.67 0.75
C ALA A 349 17.07 13.11 0.43
N ALA A 350 17.96 12.14 0.18
CA ALA A 350 19.33 12.38 -0.24
C ALA A 350 19.49 12.74 -1.73
N GLY A 351 18.39 12.86 -2.49
CA GLY A 351 18.41 13.19 -3.92
C GLY A 351 18.87 12.05 -4.84
N LEU A 352 18.99 10.83 -4.32
CA LEU A 352 19.29 9.65 -5.14
C LEU A 352 18.09 9.31 -6.02
N ARG A 353 18.36 8.78 -7.21
CA ARG A 353 17.34 8.53 -8.23
C ARG A 353 17.00 7.05 -8.30
N ALA A 354 15.70 6.71 -8.28
CA ALA A 354 15.22 5.33 -8.39
C ALA A 354 15.62 4.63 -9.71
N ARG A 355 15.82 5.40 -10.78
CA ARG A 355 16.17 4.89 -12.13
C ARG A 355 16.93 5.97 -12.93
N PRO A 356 17.57 5.62 -14.07
CA PRO A 356 18.26 6.60 -14.90
C PRO A 356 17.34 7.74 -15.35
N GLU A 357 17.91 8.94 -15.46
CA GLU A 357 17.24 10.08 -16.07
C GLU A 357 16.91 9.74 -17.53
N ARG A 358 15.63 9.89 -17.88
CA ARG A 358 15.26 9.84 -19.30
C ARG A 358 15.80 11.11 -19.92
N LYS A 359 16.40 11.01 -21.11
CA LYS A 359 16.62 12.20 -21.94
C LYS A 359 15.24 12.72 -22.33
N HIS A 360 14.68 13.62 -21.53
CA HIS A 360 13.55 14.44 -21.95
C HIS A 360 13.98 15.19 -23.22
N PRO A 361 13.09 15.39 -24.21
CA PRO A 361 13.40 16.33 -25.28
C PRO A 361 13.74 17.66 -24.61
N THR A 362 14.95 18.16 -24.86
CA THR A 362 15.41 19.47 -24.38
C THR A 362 14.31 20.50 -24.64
N PRO A 363 13.92 21.34 -23.65
CA PRO A 363 12.92 22.37 -23.88
C PRO A 363 13.21 23.12 -25.17
N LEU A 364 12.23 23.16 -26.08
CA LEU A 364 12.39 23.82 -27.37
C LEU A 364 12.62 25.32 -27.11
N LYS A 365 13.88 25.76 -27.17
CA LYS A 365 14.20 27.18 -27.12
C LYS A 365 13.80 27.78 -28.46
N LEU A 366 12.63 28.41 -28.51
CA LEU A 366 12.23 29.19 -29.67
C LEU A 366 13.24 30.33 -29.86
N PRO A 367 13.85 30.50 -31.04
CA PRO A 367 14.69 31.65 -31.33
C PRO A 367 13.79 32.89 -31.43
N VAL A 368 13.65 33.62 -30.32
CA VAL A 368 12.84 34.86 -30.29
C VAL A 368 13.62 36.05 -30.86
N ASN A 369 14.96 35.98 -30.89
CA ASN A 369 15.86 37.10 -31.24
C ASN A 369 16.85 36.85 -32.38
N GLU A 370 16.91 35.65 -32.96
CA GLU A 370 17.69 35.48 -34.18
C GLU A 370 16.84 35.99 -35.34
N ALA A 371 17.41 36.93 -36.12
CA ALA A 371 16.83 37.35 -37.38
C ALA A 371 16.57 36.10 -38.22
N VAL A 372 15.32 35.61 -38.22
CA VAL A 372 14.85 34.55 -39.11
C VAL A 372 14.92 35.16 -40.50
N ARG A 373 16.12 35.09 -41.10
CA ARG A 373 16.37 35.43 -42.49
C ARG A 373 15.64 34.39 -43.32
N SER A 374 14.42 34.76 -43.76
CA SER A 374 13.58 34.17 -44.81
C SER A 374 13.40 32.64 -44.76
N THR A 375 12.17 32.10 -44.63
CA THR A 375 11.45 31.63 -45.83
C THR A 375 9.93 31.39 -45.66
N ALA A 376 9.18 32.06 -44.77
CA ALA A 376 7.71 31.94 -44.83
C ALA A 376 6.96 33.19 -44.33
N ASP A 377 6.67 34.10 -45.26
CA ASP A 377 5.43 34.93 -45.20
C ASP A 377 4.21 34.15 -45.71
N SER A 378 4.41 32.93 -46.22
CA SER A 378 3.33 32.04 -46.65
C SER A 378 2.65 31.36 -45.46
N GLN A 379 1.33 31.18 -45.57
CA GLN A 379 0.52 30.37 -44.67
C GLN A 379 1.17 28.99 -44.43
N PRO A 380 1.45 28.59 -43.16
CA PRO A 380 2.16 27.32 -42.88
C PRO A 380 1.28 26.07 -43.11
N GLY A 381 -0.03 26.25 -43.16
CA GLY A 381 -1.04 25.22 -43.34
C GLY A 381 -2.43 25.74 -42.94
N ARG A 382 -3.43 24.88 -42.95
CA ARG A 382 -4.77 25.20 -42.42
C ARG A 382 -4.70 25.26 -40.90
N ILE A 383 -5.03 26.41 -40.32
CA ILE A 383 -4.96 26.64 -38.87
C ILE A 383 -6.37 26.68 -38.30
N CYS A 384 -6.59 25.98 -37.20
CA CYS A 384 -7.79 26.10 -36.39
C CYS A 384 -7.50 26.57 -34.96
N VAL A 385 -8.43 27.31 -34.38
CA VAL A 385 -8.44 27.60 -32.94
C VAL A 385 -9.74 27.01 -32.40
N VAL A 386 -9.63 26.15 -31.40
CA VAL A 386 -10.77 25.56 -30.68
C VAL A 386 -10.84 26.21 -29.32
N ALA A 387 -11.91 26.96 -29.05
CA ALA A 387 -12.10 27.69 -27.81
C ALA A 387 -13.34 27.18 -27.07
N HIS A 388 -13.18 26.78 -25.81
CA HIS A 388 -14.32 26.55 -24.92
C HIS A 388 -14.60 27.80 -24.07
N MET A 389 -15.70 28.50 -24.38
CA MET A 389 -16.04 29.82 -23.85
C MET A 389 -17.26 29.73 -22.92
N PHE A 390 -17.03 29.34 -21.67
CA PHE A 390 -18.06 29.31 -20.63
C PHE A 390 -18.36 30.71 -20.05
N TYR A 391 -17.34 31.57 -20.01
CA TYR A 391 -17.37 32.95 -19.52
C TYR A 391 -17.26 33.91 -20.72
N PRO A 392 -18.39 34.41 -21.25
CA PRO A 392 -18.40 35.18 -22.50
C PRO A 392 -17.71 36.55 -22.36
N ASP A 393 -17.66 37.10 -21.14
CA ASP A 393 -17.05 38.39 -20.84
C ASP A 393 -15.52 38.40 -21.04
N MET A 394 -14.88 37.24 -21.11
CA MET A 394 -13.46 37.09 -21.52
C MET A 394 -13.27 37.15 -23.04
N GLY A 395 -14.35 37.25 -23.83
CA GLY A 395 -14.29 37.22 -25.30
C GLY A 395 -13.39 38.31 -25.88
N GLY A 396 -13.46 39.53 -25.34
CA GLY A 396 -12.63 40.65 -25.80
C GLY A 396 -11.14 40.46 -25.51
N GLU A 397 -10.81 39.95 -24.32
CA GLU A 397 -9.44 39.63 -23.91
C GLU A 397 -8.85 38.52 -24.79
N ILE A 398 -9.61 37.43 -25.01
CA ILE A 398 -9.20 36.32 -25.86
C ILE A 398 -9.06 36.78 -27.32
N ALA A 399 -9.97 37.61 -27.84
CA ALA A 399 -9.81 38.21 -29.17
C ALA A 399 -8.51 39.01 -29.29
N GLY A 400 -8.14 39.75 -28.24
CA GLY A 400 -6.86 40.46 -28.13
C GLY A 400 -5.66 39.53 -28.30
N TRP A 401 -5.63 38.41 -27.58
CA TRP A 401 -4.58 37.40 -27.72
C TRP A 401 -4.57 36.72 -29.09
N LEU A 402 -5.75 36.40 -29.65
CA LEU A 402 -5.85 35.74 -30.95
C LEU A 402 -5.41 36.64 -32.12
N ASN A 403 -5.42 37.96 -31.96
CA ASN A 403 -4.83 38.89 -32.92
C ASN A 403 -3.29 38.74 -33.05
N ASN A 404 -2.63 38.05 -32.11
CA ASN A 404 -1.23 37.67 -32.23
C ASN A 404 -0.99 36.49 -33.17
N ILE A 405 -2.03 35.86 -33.74
CA ILE A 405 -1.86 34.85 -34.80
C ILE A 405 -1.70 35.59 -36.13
N PRO A 406 -0.51 35.56 -36.78
CA PRO A 406 -0.22 36.37 -37.96
C PRO A 406 -0.75 35.75 -39.28
N PHE A 407 -1.56 34.71 -39.19
CA PHE A 407 -2.01 33.87 -40.30
C PHE A 407 -3.53 33.69 -40.25
N PRO A 408 -4.24 33.67 -41.39
CA PRO A 408 -5.64 33.25 -41.46
C PRO A 408 -5.91 31.93 -40.72
N PHE A 409 -6.96 31.93 -39.89
CA PHE A 409 -7.40 30.73 -39.15
C PHE A 409 -8.92 30.66 -39.00
N ASP A 410 -9.43 29.45 -38.79
CA ASP A 410 -10.83 29.22 -38.42
C ASP A 410 -10.97 29.12 -36.90
N LEU A 411 -12.01 29.74 -36.33
CA LEU A 411 -12.31 29.74 -34.91
C LEU A 411 -13.56 28.89 -34.63
N LEU A 412 -13.37 27.80 -33.89
CA LEU A 412 -14.41 26.86 -33.47
C LEU A 412 -14.68 27.08 -31.98
N VAL A 413 -15.86 27.58 -31.63
CA VAL A 413 -16.19 28.00 -30.27
C VAL A 413 -17.33 27.16 -29.72
N SER A 414 -17.17 26.65 -28.51
CA SER A 414 -18.26 26.02 -27.75
C SER A 414 -18.67 26.87 -26.56
N THR A 415 -19.97 26.92 -26.28
CA THR A 415 -20.57 27.56 -25.10
C THR A 415 -21.83 26.80 -24.68
N ASP A 416 -22.47 27.14 -23.56
CA ASP A 416 -23.57 26.35 -22.97
C ASP A 416 -24.97 26.96 -23.14
N THR A 417 -25.08 28.18 -23.66
CA THR A 417 -26.37 28.87 -23.85
C THR A 417 -26.40 29.68 -25.15
N GLU A 418 -27.60 29.87 -25.68
CA GLU A 418 -27.83 30.63 -26.92
C GLU A 418 -27.51 32.13 -26.75
N GLU A 419 -27.75 32.69 -25.56
CA GLU A 419 -27.41 34.06 -25.21
C GLU A 419 -25.89 34.29 -25.31
N LYS A 420 -25.10 33.42 -24.67
CA LYS A 420 -23.64 33.46 -24.77
C LYS A 420 -23.15 33.25 -26.20
N ARG A 421 -23.81 32.40 -26.99
CA ARG A 421 -23.47 32.19 -28.42
C ARG A 421 -23.52 33.52 -29.17
N LEU A 422 -24.62 34.26 -29.04
CA LEU A 422 -24.82 35.54 -29.72
C LEU A 422 -23.81 36.60 -29.27
N GLU A 423 -23.53 36.67 -27.96
CA GLU A 423 -22.53 37.60 -27.39
C GLU A 423 -21.12 37.31 -27.93
N LEU A 424 -20.74 36.03 -27.97
CA LEU A 424 -19.44 35.59 -28.49
C LEU A 424 -19.31 35.81 -30.00
N GLU A 425 -20.37 35.60 -30.78
CA GLU A 425 -20.39 35.89 -32.21
C GLU A 425 -20.11 37.36 -32.50
N GLN A 426 -20.69 38.26 -31.71
CA GLN A 426 -20.44 39.70 -31.83
C GLN A 426 -19.02 40.05 -31.42
N THR A 427 -18.55 39.52 -30.29
CA THR A 427 -17.26 39.89 -29.70
C THR A 427 -16.07 39.36 -30.49
N LEU A 428 -16.17 38.15 -31.04
CA LEU A 428 -15.08 37.46 -31.73
C LEU A 428 -15.01 37.79 -33.23
N ALA A 429 -16.08 38.33 -33.83
CA ALA A 429 -16.10 38.69 -35.25
C ALA A 429 -15.03 39.72 -35.66
N GLY A 430 -14.55 40.54 -34.71
CA GLY A 430 -13.56 41.59 -34.95
C GLY A 430 -12.10 41.12 -35.01
N ILE A 431 -11.81 39.83 -34.88
CA ILE A 431 -10.43 39.30 -34.91
C ILE A 431 -9.84 39.46 -36.31
N ARG A 432 -8.64 40.05 -36.39
CA ARG A 432 -8.01 40.49 -37.65
C ARG A 432 -7.74 39.35 -38.64
N SER A 433 -7.25 38.21 -38.15
CA SER A 433 -6.84 37.06 -38.98
C SER A 433 -7.93 35.99 -39.06
N LEU A 434 -9.16 36.31 -38.68
CA LEU A 434 -10.26 35.35 -38.67
C LEU A 434 -10.77 35.09 -40.09
N ASN A 435 -10.72 33.83 -40.52
CA ASN A 435 -11.29 33.38 -41.80
C ASN A 435 -12.74 32.92 -41.64
N ARG A 436 -13.03 32.16 -40.59
CA ARG A 436 -14.39 31.66 -40.30
C ARG A 436 -14.60 31.54 -38.80
N LEU A 437 -15.80 31.88 -38.35
CA LEU A 437 -16.30 31.66 -36.99
C LEU A 437 -17.41 30.59 -37.00
N ASP A 438 -17.34 29.60 -36.11
CA ASP A 438 -18.39 28.60 -35.83
C ASP A 438 -18.59 28.53 -34.32
N VAL A 439 -19.70 29.08 -33.82
CA VAL A 439 -20.04 29.07 -32.39
C VAL A 439 -21.19 28.09 -32.17
N ARG A 440 -21.00 27.11 -31.28
CA ARG A 440 -21.98 26.05 -30.98
C ARG A 440 -22.37 26.03 -29.52
N VAL A 441 -23.66 25.86 -29.28
CA VAL A 441 -24.19 25.55 -27.94
C VAL A 441 -24.04 24.05 -27.68
N VAL A 442 -23.45 23.69 -26.55
CA VAL A 442 -23.16 22.31 -26.14
C VAL A 442 -23.66 22.06 -24.71
N GLU A 443 -23.79 20.79 -24.34
CA GLU A 443 -24.09 20.43 -22.95
C GLU A 443 -23.00 20.91 -22.00
N ASN A 444 -23.39 21.41 -20.82
CA ASN A 444 -22.45 21.78 -19.75
C ASN A 444 -21.90 20.51 -19.06
N ARG A 445 -21.07 19.77 -19.79
CA ARG A 445 -20.54 18.46 -19.39
C ARG A 445 -19.14 18.25 -19.97
N GLY A 446 -18.22 17.74 -19.16
CA GLY A 446 -16.85 17.43 -19.58
C GLY A 446 -15.94 18.63 -19.88
N ARG A 447 -16.32 19.83 -19.39
CA ARG A 447 -15.55 21.08 -19.47
C ARG A 447 -15.12 21.41 -20.90
N ASP A 448 -13.86 21.77 -21.08
CA ASP A 448 -13.21 22.14 -22.34
C ASP A 448 -12.79 20.95 -23.20
N ILE A 449 -12.70 19.74 -22.63
CA ILE A 449 -12.21 18.53 -23.31
C ILE A 449 -13.34 17.82 -24.08
N ALA A 450 -14.53 17.70 -23.50
CA ALA A 450 -15.65 17.05 -24.20
C ALA A 450 -16.05 17.78 -25.50
N PRO A 451 -16.21 19.11 -25.52
CA PRO A 451 -16.48 19.85 -26.76
C PRO A 451 -15.35 19.75 -27.79
N LEU A 452 -14.09 19.73 -27.34
CA LEU A 452 -12.92 19.52 -28.22
C LEU A 452 -13.02 18.17 -28.94
N LEU A 453 -13.26 17.09 -28.21
CA LEU A 453 -13.23 15.73 -28.75
C LEU A 453 -14.52 15.36 -29.49
N ILE A 454 -15.68 15.74 -28.98
CA ILE A 454 -16.97 15.27 -29.48
C ILE A 454 -17.58 16.25 -30.47
N THR A 455 -17.69 17.52 -30.09
CA THR A 455 -18.39 18.52 -30.93
C THR A 455 -17.56 18.92 -32.14
N PHE A 456 -16.25 19.07 -31.97
CA PHE A 456 -15.34 19.52 -33.02
C PHE A 456 -14.37 18.45 -33.52
N GLY A 457 -14.32 17.26 -32.90
CA GLY A 457 -13.29 16.25 -33.16
C GLY A 457 -13.10 15.90 -34.63
N SER A 458 -14.19 15.61 -35.35
CA SER A 458 -14.14 15.30 -36.78
C SER A 458 -13.67 16.48 -37.63
N ARG A 459 -14.08 17.69 -37.28
CA ARG A 459 -13.74 18.93 -38.00
C ARG A 459 -12.28 19.32 -37.78
N ILE A 460 -11.72 19.09 -36.59
CA ILE A 460 -10.32 19.36 -36.26
C ILE A 460 -9.36 18.58 -37.16
N LEU A 461 -9.75 17.37 -37.58
CA LEU A 461 -8.94 16.53 -38.48
C LEU A 461 -8.75 17.14 -39.89
N ASP A 462 -9.55 18.14 -40.26
CA ASP A 462 -9.39 18.87 -41.52
C ASP A 462 -8.30 19.94 -41.45
N TYR A 463 -7.59 20.12 -40.34
CA TYR A 463 -6.58 21.17 -40.20
C TYR A 463 -5.17 20.58 -40.04
N ASP A 464 -4.16 21.40 -40.33
CA ASP A 464 -2.76 21.01 -40.20
C ASP A 464 -2.23 21.32 -38.79
N PHE A 465 -2.68 22.44 -38.22
CA PHE A 465 -2.31 22.89 -36.88
C PHE A 465 -3.54 23.44 -36.15
N CYS A 466 -3.67 23.10 -34.88
CA CYS A 466 -4.74 23.61 -34.04
C CYS A 466 -4.22 24.12 -32.70
N LEU A 467 -4.87 25.16 -32.20
CA LEU A 467 -4.70 25.69 -30.84
C LEU A 467 -5.97 25.36 -30.04
N HIS A 468 -5.83 24.77 -28.86
CA HIS A 468 -6.93 24.62 -27.91
C HIS A 468 -6.75 25.60 -26.74
N ILE A 469 -7.81 26.35 -26.43
CA ILE A 469 -7.88 27.32 -25.33
C ILE A 469 -9.26 27.31 -24.66
N HIS A 470 -9.38 27.92 -23.49
CA HIS A 470 -10.66 28.03 -22.79
C HIS A 470 -10.77 29.32 -21.97
N SER A 471 -12.00 29.76 -21.68
CA SER A 471 -12.26 30.96 -20.88
C SER A 471 -12.45 30.69 -19.38
N LYS A 472 -12.08 29.52 -18.87
CA LYS A 472 -12.31 29.16 -17.47
C LYS A 472 -11.59 30.14 -16.52
N LYS A 473 -12.37 30.83 -15.69
CA LYS A 473 -11.87 31.61 -14.56
C LYS A 473 -11.48 30.69 -13.42
N SER A 474 -10.47 31.06 -12.63
CA SER A 474 -10.12 30.40 -11.36
C SER A 474 -10.46 31.33 -10.19
N PRO A 475 -11.75 31.49 -9.80
CA PRO A 475 -12.15 32.52 -8.85
C PRO A 475 -11.79 32.21 -7.39
N HIS A 476 -11.13 31.09 -7.09
CA HIS A 476 -11.13 30.48 -5.74
C HIS A 476 -9.74 30.24 -5.11
N SER A 477 -8.63 30.76 -5.65
CA SER A 477 -7.37 30.75 -4.90
C SER A 477 -6.43 31.89 -5.28
N SER A 478 -5.81 32.52 -4.28
CA SER A 478 -4.69 33.46 -4.49
C SER A 478 -3.49 32.80 -5.19
N GLU A 479 -3.40 31.47 -5.15
CA GLU A 479 -2.31 30.68 -5.76
C GLU A 479 -2.46 30.52 -7.29
N THR A 480 -3.67 30.66 -7.85
CA THR A 480 -3.90 30.52 -9.31
C THR A 480 -4.02 31.86 -10.03
N ALA A 481 -3.80 32.97 -9.31
CA ALA A 481 -3.76 34.31 -9.89
C ALA A 481 -2.67 34.41 -10.98
N GLY A 482 -3.02 34.94 -12.15
CA GLY A 482 -2.11 35.08 -13.30
C GLY A 482 -1.84 33.79 -14.09
N TRP A 483 -2.48 32.66 -13.75
CA TRP A 483 -2.27 31.40 -14.48
C TRP A 483 -2.77 31.50 -15.94
N PHE A 484 -3.92 32.13 -16.18
CA PHE A 484 -4.44 32.35 -17.53
C PHE A 484 -3.45 33.16 -18.39
N ASP A 485 -3.01 34.32 -17.90
CA ASP A 485 -2.02 35.17 -18.59
C ASP A 485 -0.72 34.43 -18.87
N PHE A 486 -0.28 33.61 -17.92
CA PHE A 486 0.90 32.77 -18.08
C PHE A 486 0.73 31.80 -19.25
N LEU A 487 -0.39 31.07 -19.33
CA LEU A 487 -0.66 30.14 -20.43
C LEU A 487 -0.73 30.88 -21.77
N MET A 488 -1.49 31.99 -21.83
CA MET A 488 -1.66 32.78 -23.05
C MET A 488 -0.34 33.38 -23.53
N THR A 489 0.50 33.87 -22.62
CA THR A 489 1.84 34.38 -22.94
C THR A 489 2.71 33.30 -23.57
N HIS A 490 2.64 32.05 -23.10
CA HIS A 490 3.43 30.95 -23.66
C HIS A 490 2.86 30.38 -24.97
N LEU A 491 1.63 30.74 -25.36
CA LEU A 491 0.99 30.23 -26.58
C LEU A 491 0.84 31.29 -27.67
N LEU A 492 0.70 32.56 -27.27
CA LEU A 492 0.26 33.68 -28.11
C LEU A 492 1.01 34.98 -27.77
N HIS A 493 2.25 34.92 -27.28
CA HIS A 493 3.03 36.10 -26.86
C HIS A 493 3.00 37.27 -27.85
N SER A 494 3.28 37.00 -29.13
CA SER A 494 3.33 37.98 -30.20
C SER A 494 3.22 37.32 -31.58
N GLY A 495 2.92 38.10 -32.63
CA GLY A 495 2.92 37.62 -34.01
C GLY A 495 4.21 36.93 -34.44
N GLN A 496 5.36 37.47 -34.04
CA GLN A 496 6.67 36.86 -34.34
C GLN A 496 6.87 35.55 -33.57
N TYR A 497 6.43 35.49 -32.31
CA TYR A 497 6.52 34.30 -31.49
C TYR A 497 5.69 33.14 -32.08
N VAL A 498 4.41 33.40 -32.40
CA VAL A 498 3.51 32.40 -32.99
C VAL A 498 4.04 31.93 -34.35
N ARG A 499 4.62 32.84 -35.15
CA ARG A 499 5.29 32.48 -36.39
C ARG A 499 6.45 31.52 -36.17
N SER A 500 7.35 31.82 -35.24
CA SER A 500 8.46 30.92 -34.91
C SER A 500 7.96 29.56 -34.43
N LEU A 501 6.93 29.55 -33.58
CA LEU A 501 6.30 28.32 -33.08
C LEU A 501 5.75 27.45 -34.23
N LEU A 502 4.98 28.02 -35.16
CA LEU A 502 4.42 27.25 -36.27
C LEU A 502 5.50 26.81 -37.27
N ASN A 503 6.55 27.60 -37.46
CA ASN A 503 7.71 27.20 -38.26
C ASN A 503 8.41 25.96 -37.68
N GLU A 504 8.43 25.80 -36.36
CA GLU A 504 8.96 24.59 -35.72
C GLU A 504 8.12 23.36 -36.01
N PHE A 505 6.79 23.49 -36.02
CA PHE A 505 5.90 22.42 -36.45
C PHE A 505 6.07 22.05 -37.93
N VAL A 506 6.37 23.03 -38.80
CA VAL A 506 6.65 22.79 -40.22
C VAL A 506 8.03 22.12 -40.38
N ARG A 507 9.02 22.56 -39.60
CA ARG A 507 10.40 22.08 -39.66
C ARG A 507 10.57 20.65 -39.14
N ASP A 508 10.01 20.35 -37.96
CA ASP A 508 10.05 19.01 -37.38
C ASP A 508 8.69 18.33 -37.54
N GLY A 509 8.57 17.47 -38.56
CA GLY A 509 7.37 16.68 -38.81
C GLY A 509 6.96 15.75 -37.65
N ARG A 510 7.86 15.51 -36.68
CA ARG A 510 7.57 14.70 -35.48
C ARG A 510 6.99 15.51 -34.33
N LEU A 511 7.04 16.86 -34.40
CA LEU A 511 6.46 17.70 -33.36
C LEU A 511 4.93 17.57 -33.38
N GLY A 512 4.40 16.93 -32.34
CA GLY A 512 2.97 16.60 -32.19
C GLY A 512 2.18 17.63 -31.38
N ALA A 513 2.77 18.17 -30.31
CA ALA A 513 2.16 19.18 -29.46
C ALA A 513 3.21 20.13 -28.87
N PHE A 514 2.77 21.35 -28.56
CA PHE A 514 3.53 22.39 -27.90
C PHE A 514 2.65 23.02 -26.82
N TYR A 515 3.11 23.02 -25.58
CA TYR A 515 2.34 23.51 -24.43
C TYR A 515 3.22 24.26 -23.44
N PRO A 516 2.63 25.12 -22.58
CA PRO A 516 3.39 25.89 -21.61
C PRO A 516 4.09 25.00 -20.57
N PRO A 517 5.23 25.42 -20.01
CA PRO A 517 5.83 24.73 -18.87
C PRO A 517 4.89 24.77 -17.64
N PRO A 518 5.14 23.92 -16.61
CA PRO A 518 4.38 23.97 -15.36
C PRO A 518 4.32 25.39 -14.79
N PHE A 519 3.11 25.86 -14.47
CA PHE A 519 2.94 27.14 -13.79
C PHE A 519 3.45 26.98 -12.34
N PRO A 520 4.47 27.74 -11.88
CA PRO A 520 5.19 27.42 -10.64
C PRO A 520 4.32 27.23 -9.38
N PRO A 521 3.24 28.03 -9.16
CA PRO A 521 2.35 27.82 -8.01
C PRO A 521 1.61 26.48 -7.98
N ILE A 522 1.37 25.85 -9.14
CA ILE A 522 0.60 24.60 -9.23
C ILE A 522 1.47 23.38 -9.53
N GLU A 523 2.76 23.55 -9.78
CA GLU A 523 3.70 22.47 -10.12
C GLU A 523 3.70 21.35 -9.08
N ARG A 524 3.67 21.71 -7.79
CA ARG A 524 3.57 20.77 -6.65
C ARG A 524 2.26 19.97 -6.60
N HIS A 525 1.23 20.40 -7.34
CA HIS A 525 -0.07 19.75 -7.40
C HIS A 525 -0.24 18.88 -8.64
N MET A 526 0.75 18.83 -9.54
CA MET A 526 0.73 18.01 -10.76
C MET A 526 0.97 16.50 -10.50
N HIS A 527 0.71 16.01 -9.28
CA HIS A 527 0.89 14.60 -8.91
C HIS A 527 -0.36 13.75 -9.26
N ARG A 528 -0.17 12.67 -10.03
CA ARG A 528 -1.26 11.92 -10.71
C ARG A 528 -1.75 10.63 -10.04
N ALA A 529 -1.51 10.42 -8.74
CA ALA A 529 -1.90 9.16 -8.08
C ALA A 529 -3.39 8.80 -8.28
N GLY A 530 -4.29 9.80 -8.44
CA GLY A 530 -5.73 9.58 -8.63
C GLY A 530 -6.25 9.41 -10.07
N THR A 531 -5.51 9.79 -11.12
CA THR A 531 -6.02 9.81 -12.52
C THR A 531 -5.38 8.78 -13.45
N PHE A 532 -4.36 8.06 -12.98
CA PHE A 532 -3.61 7.09 -13.77
C PHE A 532 -4.48 5.95 -14.32
N ASN A 533 -5.36 5.38 -13.48
CA ASN A 533 -6.24 4.28 -13.90
C ASN A 533 -7.23 4.70 -14.99
N THR A 534 -7.84 5.88 -14.86
CA THR A 534 -8.77 6.43 -15.87
C THR A 534 -8.07 6.66 -17.20
N ALA A 535 -6.86 7.23 -17.18
CA ALA A 535 -6.08 7.45 -18.39
C ALA A 535 -5.70 6.12 -19.06
N ARG A 536 -5.27 5.12 -18.28
CA ARG A 536 -4.94 3.78 -18.78
C ARG A 536 -6.14 3.10 -19.45
N THR A 537 -7.32 3.16 -18.83
CA THR A 537 -8.56 2.61 -19.41
C THR A 537 -8.92 3.30 -20.73
N LEU A 538 -8.81 4.63 -20.79
CA LEU A 538 -9.06 5.37 -22.03
C LEU A 538 -8.08 4.98 -23.13
N MET A 539 -6.79 4.88 -22.83
CA MET A 539 -5.76 4.50 -23.81
C MET A 539 -6.00 3.12 -24.39
N GLN A 540 -6.35 2.14 -23.54
CA GLN A 540 -6.75 0.81 -23.98
C GLN A 540 -7.97 0.87 -24.91
N ARG A 541 -8.98 1.69 -24.58
CA ARG A 541 -10.19 1.86 -25.39
C ARG A 541 -9.87 2.42 -26.79
N ILE A 542 -8.92 3.34 -26.91
CA ILE A 542 -8.52 3.93 -28.20
C ILE A 542 -7.39 3.16 -28.92
N GLY A 543 -7.09 1.93 -28.46
CA GLY A 543 -6.11 1.06 -29.12
C GLY A 543 -4.65 1.48 -28.93
N LEU A 544 -4.35 2.34 -27.96
CA LEU A 544 -2.99 2.69 -27.58
C LEU A 544 -2.54 1.81 -26.42
N GLN A 545 -1.46 1.07 -26.62
CA GLN A 545 -0.76 0.40 -25.53
C GLN A 545 0.26 1.36 -24.95
N LEU A 546 0.19 1.56 -23.63
CA LEU A 546 1.32 2.10 -22.91
C LEU A 546 2.38 1.00 -22.87
N ASP A 547 3.57 1.28 -23.40
CA ASP A 547 4.73 0.55 -22.92
C ASP A 547 4.81 0.87 -21.42
N ASP A 548 4.69 -0.14 -20.56
CA ASP A 548 4.80 -0.01 -19.10
C ASP A 548 6.17 0.62 -18.69
N ASP A 549 7.08 0.69 -19.67
CA ASP A 549 8.37 1.38 -19.70
C ASP A 549 8.28 2.88 -20.04
N GLU A 550 7.13 3.53 -20.14
CA GLU A 550 7.03 4.97 -20.39
C GLU A 550 6.66 5.76 -19.14
N GLY A 551 7.41 6.84 -18.86
CA GLY A 551 7.10 7.82 -17.82
C GLY A 551 5.85 8.63 -18.16
N PHE A 552 4.75 7.94 -18.41
CA PHE A 552 3.44 8.50 -18.62
C PHE A 552 3.02 9.15 -17.30
N GLY A 553 3.20 10.46 -17.15
CA GLY A 553 2.76 11.10 -15.92
C GLY A 553 3.48 12.36 -15.46
N SER A 554 4.76 12.56 -15.75
CA SER A 554 5.48 13.70 -15.17
C SER A 554 5.11 15.03 -15.83
N GLU A 555 4.73 15.01 -17.10
CA GLU A 555 4.44 16.22 -17.88
C GLU A 555 3.15 16.04 -18.70
N PHE A 556 2.30 17.06 -18.69
CA PHE A 556 1.07 17.18 -19.46
C PHE A 556 0.74 18.67 -19.59
N PRO A 557 -0.07 19.09 -20.58
CA PRO A 557 -0.55 20.47 -20.67
C PRO A 557 -1.48 20.79 -19.50
N ALA A 558 -0.91 21.20 -18.36
CA ALA A 558 -1.68 21.62 -17.19
C ALA A 558 -2.46 22.89 -17.55
N GLY A 559 -3.79 22.81 -17.42
CA GLY A 559 -4.71 23.85 -17.90
C GLY A 559 -5.23 23.60 -19.32
N SER A 560 -4.92 22.45 -19.93
CA SER A 560 -5.48 22.01 -21.21
C SER A 560 -5.30 22.97 -22.39
N MET A 561 -4.42 23.98 -22.30
CA MET A 561 -4.18 24.91 -23.41
C MET A 561 -2.88 24.59 -24.12
N PHE A 562 -2.95 24.32 -25.42
CA PHE A 562 -1.78 23.90 -26.20
C PHE A 562 -2.00 23.98 -27.70
N TRP A 563 -0.90 24.13 -28.43
CA TRP A 563 -0.83 23.92 -29.88
C TRP A 563 -0.60 22.45 -30.17
N PHE A 564 -1.22 21.92 -31.22
CA PHE A 564 -1.04 20.53 -31.62
C PHE A 564 -1.26 20.32 -33.11
N ARG A 565 -0.69 19.23 -33.60
CA ARG A 565 -1.01 18.66 -34.90
C ARG A 565 -2.21 17.72 -34.74
N PRO A 566 -3.32 17.88 -35.47
CA PRO A 566 -4.49 17.00 -35.31
C PRO A 566 -4.18 15.50 -35.40
N ARG A 567 -3.24 15.11 -36.28
CA ARG A 567 -2.76 13.72 -36.38
C ARG A 567 -2.16 13.16 -35.09
N ALA A 568 -1.56 14.00 -34.24
CA ALA A 568 -0.99 13.56 -32.97
C ALA A 568 -2.08 13.16 -31.96
N LEU A 569 -3.30 13.69 -32.10
CA LEU A 569 -4.46 13.35 -31.27
C LEU A 569 -5.47 12.47 -32.01
N GLU A 570 -5.14 11.96 -33.21
CA GLU A 570 -6.07 11.23 -34.07
C GLU A 570 -6.77 10.05 -33.37
N PRO A 571 -6.10 9.21 -32.55
CA PRO A 571 -6.78 8.14 -31.82
C PRO A 571 -7.87 8.65 -30.85
N LEU A 572 -7.68 9.82 -30.26
CA LEU A 572 -8.67 10.45 -29.38
C LEU A 572 -9.78 11.12 -30.19
N LEU A 573 -9.43 11.87 -31.25
CA LEU A 573 -10.38 12.59 -32.09
C LEU A 573 -11.31 11.67 -32.90
N ARG A 574 -10.86 10.44 -33.20
CA ARG A 574 -11.65 9.41 -33.89
C ARG A 574 -12.28 8.38 -32.94
N SER A 575 -12.14 8.56 -31.64
CA SER A 575 -12.68 7.62 -30.65
C SER A 575 -14.21 7.60 -30.68
N ASP A 576 -14.77 6.55 -30.09
CA ASP A 576 -16.22 6.37 -29.91
C ASP A 576 -16.76 7.09 -28.66
N LEU A 577 -16.00 8.06 -28.12
CA LEU A 577 -16.41 8.83 -26.95
C LEU A 577 -17.66 9.66 -27.23
N SER A 578 -18.53 9.71 -26.23
CA SER A 578 -19.75 10.49 -26.20
C SER A 578 -19.75 11.44 -25.01
N TYR A 579 -20.66 12.41 -24.98
CA TYR A 579 -20.80 13.29 -23.82
C TYR A 579 -21.05 12.50 -22.53
N GLN A 580 -21.68 11.32 -22.60
CA GLN A 580 -21.98 10.49 -21.42
C GLN A 580 -20.73 9.88 -20.77
N ASP A 581 -19.60 9.81 -21.48
CA ASP A 581 -18.32 9.35 -20.94
C ASP A 581 -17.64 10.41 -20.04
N PHE A 582 -18.22 11.61 -19.94
CA PHE A 582 -17.70 12.73 -19.14
C PHE A 582 -18.62 13.09 -17.96
N PRO A 583 -18.05 13.56 -16.83
CA PRO A 583 -18.81 13.94 -15.66
C PRO A 583 -19.66 15.20 -15.92
N LEU A 584 -20.80 15.28 -15.23
CA LEU A 584 -21.61 16.50 -15.15
C LEU A 584 -20.83 17.60 -14.42
N GLU A 585 -20.91 18.83 -14.93
CA GLU A 585 -20.27 19.98 -14.29
C GLU A 585 -21.29 20.73 -13.42
N ALA A 586 -20.99 20.86 -12.13
CA ALA A 586 -21.63 21.86 -11.28
C ALA A 586 -20.89 23.19 -11.53
N GLY A 587 -21.64 24.21 -11.96
CA GLY A 587 -21.13 25.47 -12.50
C GLY A 587 -20.01 26.14 -11.69
#